data_AF-A0A7R9YHL2-F1
#
_entry.id   AF-A0A7R9YHL2-F1
#
_cell.length_a   1.000
_cell.length_b   1.000
_cell.length_c   1.000
_cell.angle_alpha   90.00
_cell.angle_beta   90.00
_cell.angle_gamma   90.00
#
_symmetry.space_group_name_H-M   'P 1'
#
loop_
_entity.id
_entity.type
_entity.pdbx_description
1 polymer ?
#
loop_
_entity_poly.entity_id
_entity_poly.type
_entity_poly.pdbx_seq_one_letter_code
_entity_poly.pdbx_strand_id
1 'polypeptide(L)'
;RKRKREDLVDNAYNRHTFADKGLPDWFRDDERKVTRTGIALVDEASLNATADALRTIDARSIGKVVEAKARKKRRMVKMIEKLKKSANSIVGKDDMSEREKSKAIEQLYSKKLKTKRPSAKLVVTSKGGKQGVAKAKSGGKGAGSGRVKTVDKRMLKDKRGEKRAASKGKKGGKGGK
;
A
#
# COMPACT_ATOMS: atom_id res chain seq x y z
N ARG A 1 12.17 15.87 -25.47
CA ARG A 1 12.69 16.23 -26.83
C ARG A 1 13.82 15.27 -27.17
N LYS A 2 13.79 14.63 -28.35
CA LYS A 2 14.92 13.79 -28.80
C LYS A 2 16.10 14.72 -29.08
N ARG A 3 17.27 14.48 -28.46
CA ARG A 3 18.49 15.25 -28.78
C ARG A 3 18.89 14.99 -30.23
N LYS A 4 19.49 15.98 -30.90
CA LYS A 4 20.01 15.78 -32.26
C LYS A 4 21.24 14.86 -32.19
N ARG A 5 21.58 14.22 -33.31
CA ARG A 5 22.74 13.32 -33.39
C ARG A 5 24.04 14.04 -33.02
N GLU A 6 24.22 15.27 -33.50
CA GLU A 6 25.37 16.13 -33.21
C GLU A 6 25.50 16.37 -31.71
N ASP A 7 24.41 16.79 -31.03
CA ASP A 7 24.40 16.95 -29.58
C ASP A 7 24.83 15.67 -28.85
N LEU A 8 24.42 14.49 -29.33
CA LEU A 8 24.83 13.22 -28.71
C LEU A 8 26.33 12.94 -28.89
N VAL A 9 26.89 13.28 -30.04
CA VAL A 9 28.32 13.13 -30.31
C VAL A 9 29.13 14.08 -29.42
N ASP A 10 28.71 15.34 -29.31
CA ASP A 10 29.38 16.32 -28.46
C ASP A 10 29.32 15.92 -26.98
N ASN A 11 28.17 15.42 -26.51
CA ASN A 11 28.02 14.91 -25.15
C ASN A 11 28.80 13.61 -24.90
N ALA A 12 29.14 12.85 -25.95
CA ALA A 12 29.98 11.66 -25.82
C ALA A 12 31.44 12.03 -25.52
N TYR A 13 31.87 13.24 -25.90
CA TYR A 13 33.22 13.73 -25.58
C TYR A 13 33.34 14.18 -24.11
N ASN A 14 33.89 13.32 -23.26
CA ASN A 14 34.16 13.55 -21.84
C ASN A 14 35.65 13.30 -21.48
N ARG A 15 36.01 13.56 -20.21
CA ARG A 15 37.36 13.38 -19.66
C ARG A 15 37.95 11.98 -19.89
N HIS A 16 37.11 10.97 -20.07
CA HIS A 16 37.47 9.54 -20.14
C HIS A 16 37.28 8.93 -21.54
N THR A 17 37.20 9.74 -22.59
CA THR A 17 36.96 9.30 -23.97
C THR A 17 38.10 8.51 -24.60
N PHE A 18 39.33 8.90 -24.31
CA PHE A 18 40.55 8.28 -24.84
C PHE A 18 41.19 7.37 -23.79
N ALA A 19 40.40 6.52 -23.14
CA ALA A 19 40.91 5.54 -22.20
C ALA A 19 41.68 4.41 -22.91
N ASP A 20 42.73 3.92 -22.25
CA ASP A 20 43.59 2.85 -22.76
C ASP A 20 42.80 1.53 -22.95
N LYS A 21 43.24 0.72 -23.93
CA LYS A 21 42.62 -0.58 -24.25
C LYS A 21 43.55 -1.73 -23.83
N GLY A 22 42.97 -2.86 -23.43
CA GLY A 22 43.73 -4.06 -23.07
C GLY A 22 44.15 -4.17 -21.59
N LEU A 23 43.50 -3.42 -20.69
CA LEU A 23 43.80 -3.46 -19.26
C LEU A 23 43.18 -4.70 -18.59
N PRO A 24 43.78 -5.18 -17.47
CA PRO A 24 43.21 -6.24 -16.66
C PRO A 24 41.78 -5.96 -16.19
N ASP A 25 40.95 -6.99 -16.12
CA ASP A 25 39.52 -6.86 -15.79
C ASP A 25 39.28 -6.23 -14.42
N TRP A 26 40.13 -6.54 -13.43
CA TRP A 26 40.02 -5.96 -12.09
C TRP A 26 40.18 -4.43 -12.09
N PHE A 27 41.05 -3.89 -12.95
CA PHE A 27 41.27 -2.45 -13.08
C PHE A 27 40.09 -1.80 -13.80
N ARG A 28 39.58 -2.45 -14.86
CA ARG A 28 38.40 -1.98 -15.60
C ARG A 28 37.15 -1.96 -14.71
N ASP A 29 36.97 -2.96 -13.86
CA ASP A 29 35.86 -3.03 -12.90
C ASP A 29 35.89 -1.88 -11.91
N ASP A 30 37.07 -1.53 -11.43
CA ASP A 30 37.22 -0.46 -10.46
C ASP A 30 37.05 0.92 -11.10
N GLU A 31 37.67 1.11 -12.26
CA GLU A 31 37.53 2.33 -13.06
C GLU A 31 36.05 2.59 -13.44
N ARG A 32 35.29 1.56 -13.84
CA ARG A 32 33.86 1.68 -14.18
C ARG A 32 32.97 2.22 -13.05
N LYS A 33 33.38 2.10 -11.79
CA LYS A 33 32.62 2.65 -10.66
C LYS A 33 32.80 4.15 -10.55
N VAL A 34 34.00 4.65 -10.86
CA VAL A 34 34.40 6.06 -10.65
C VAL A 34 34.21 6.88 -11.93
N THR A 35 34.36 6.27 -13.11
CA THR A 35 34.33 6.91 -14.43
C THR A 35 32.90 7.21 -14.93
N ARG A 36 31.90 7.17 -14.06
CA ARG A 36 30.51 7.49 -14.43
C ARG A 36 30.35 8.99 -14.57
N THR A 37 30.23 9.46 -15.81
CA THR A 37 29.81 10.84 -16.08
C THR A 37 28.42 11.07 -15.50
N GLY A 38 28.22 12.17 -14.79
CA GLY A 38 26.92 12.56 -14.24
C GLY A 38 25.86 12.58 -15.34
N ILE A 39 25.03 11.54 -15.39
CA ILE A 39 23.98 11.41 -16.40
C ILE A 39 22.97 12.53 -16.10
N ALA A 40 22.64 13.34 -17.10
CA ALA A 40 21.55 14.30 -16.98
C ALA A 40 20.28 13.57 -16.49
N LEU A 41 19.51 14.22 -15.59
CA LEU A 41 18.28 13.67 -15.03
C LEU A 41 17.43 13.02 -16.13
N VAL A 42 17.29 11.70 -16.03
CA VAL A 42 16.57 10.87 -16.99
C VAL A 42 15.08 11.22 -16.87
N ASP A 43 14.41 11.45 -18.00
CA ASP A 43 12.99 11.79 -18.03
C ASP A 43 12.16 10.71 -17.32
N GLU A 44 11.22 11.11 -16.46
CA GLU A 44 10.39 10.19 -15.66
C GLU A 44 9.68 9.16 -16.55
N ALA A 45 9.28 9.57 -17.77
CA ALA A 45 8.67 8.68 -18.74
C ALA A 45 9.59 7.52 -19.16
N SER A 46 10.89 7.79 -19.32
CA SER A 46 11.87 6.76 -19.71
C SER A 46 12.27 5.84 -18.55
N LEU A 47 12.30 6.35 -17.31
CA LEU A 47 12.43 5.52 -16.11
C LEU A 47 11.23 4.58 -15.95
N ASN A 48 10.01 5.07 -16.18
CA ASN A 48 8.82 4.24 -16.13
C ASN A 48 8.83 3.18 -17.24
N ALA A 49 9.20 3.55 -18.48
CA ALA A 49 9.28 2.59 -19.58
C ALA A 49 10.31 1.48 -19.34
N THR A 50 11.49 1.82 -18.79
CA THR A 50 12.51 0.82 -18.43
C THR A 50 12.07 -0.05 -17.25
N ALA A 51 11.47 0.54 -16.23
CA ALA A 51 10.89 -0.21 -15.11
C ALA A 51 9.77 -1.16 -15.58
N ASP A 52 8.95 -0.74 -16.54
CA ASP A 52 7.89 -1.55 -17.09
C ASP A 52 8.44 -2.69 -17.97
N ALA A 53 9.50 -2.45 -18.74
CA ALA A 53 10.21 -3.51 -19.46
C ALA A 53 10.86 -4.55 -18.52
N LEU A 54 11.41 -4.11 -17.39
CA LEU A 54 11.91 -5.05 -16.37
C LEU A 54 10.77 -5.80 -15.68
N ARG A 55 9.63 -5.13 -15.44
CA ARG A 55 8.43 -5.75 -14.88
C ARG A 55 7.77 -6.74 -15.83
N THR A 56 7.88 -6.58 -17.15
CA THR A 56 7.35 -7.58 -18.10
C THR A 56 8.20 -8.85 -18.09
N ILE A 57 9.52 -8.72 -17.88
CA ILE A 57 10.43 -9.85 -17.72
C ILE A 57 10.18 -10.56 -16.38
N ASP A 58 10.04 -9.80 -15.29
CA ASP A 58 9.67 -10.30 -13.95
C ASP A 58 8.15 -10.48 -13.78
N ALA A 59 7.37 -10.42 -14.87
CA ALA A 59 5.92 -10.46 -14.78
C ALA A 59 5.48 -11.83 -14.28
N ARG A 60 5.21 -11.91 -12.97
CA ARG A 60 4.43 -12.96 -12.29
C ARG A 60 4.45 -14.29 -13.04
N SER A 61 5.62 -14.93 -13.09
CA SER A 61 5.72 -16.25 -13.71
C SER A 61 4.63 -17.17 -13.15
N ILE A 62 4.10 -18.06 -14.00
CA ILE A 62 2.94 -18.91 -13.66
C ILE A 62 3.16 -19.60 -12.29
N GLY A 63 4.38 -20.07 -12.04
CA GLY A 63 4.79 -20.63 -10.75
C GLY A 63 4.64 -19.67 -9.56
N LYS A 64 5.10 -18.42 -9.67
CA LYS A 64 4.96 -17.41 -8.59
C LYS A 64 3.51 -17.02 -8.34
N VAL A 65 2.65 -17.01 -9.37
CA VAL A 65 1.20 -16.78 -9.20
C VAL A 65 0.56 -17.93 -8.45
N VAL A 66 0.86 -19.17 -8.85
CA VAL A 66 0.35 -20.38 -8.19
C VAL A 66 0.84 -20.44 -6.75
N GLU A 67 2.12 -20.15 -6.50
CA GLU A 67 2.70 -20.12 -5.16
C GLU A 67 2.04 -19.04 -4.28
N ALA A 68 1.78 -17.85 -4.82
CA ALA A 68 1.07 -16.80 -4.12
C ALA A 68 -0.38 -17.19 -3.79
N LYS A 69 -1.10 -17.84 -4.70
CA LYS A 69 -2.44 -18.39 -4.47
C LYS A 69 -2.40 -19.48 -3.39
N ALA A 70 -1.44 -20.40 -3.45
CA ALA A 70 -1.25 -21.45 -2.46
C ALA A 70 -0.93 -20.88 -1.07
N ARG A 71 -0.07 -19.86 -0.97
CA ARG A 71 0.21 -19.14 0.29
C ARG A 71 -1.03 -18.46 0.85
N LYS A 72 -1.86 -17.82 0.02
CA LYS A 72 -3.14 -17.23 0.45
C LYS A 72 -4.09 -18.31 0.97
N LYS A 73 -4.27 -19.42 0.24
CA LYS A 73 -5.08 -20.57 0.68
C LYS A 73 -4.57 -21.14 2.01
N ARG A 74 -3.27 -21.38 2.14
CA ARG A 74 -2.64 -21.88 3.37
C ARG A 74 -2.87 -20.95 4.57
N ARG A 75 -2.78 -19.62 4.38
CA ARG A 75 -3.08 -18.64 5.44
C ARG A 75 -4.54 -18.73 5.88
N MET A 76 -5.48 -18.85 4.94
CA MET A 76 -6.91 -19.00 5.24
C MET A 76 -7.20 -20.32 5.97
N VAL A 77 -6.64 -21.43 5.51
CA VAL A 77 -6.80 -22.74 6.16
C VAL A 77 -6.27 -22.71 7.59
N LYS A 78 -5.03 -22.25 7.81
CA LYS A 78 -4.46 -22.11 9.17
C LYS A 78 -5.29 -21.22 10.08
N MET A 79 -5.92 -20.19 9.52
CA MET A 79 -6.79 -19.28 10.27
C MET A 79 -8.09 -19.98 10.69
N ILE A 80 -8.71 -20.76 9.79
CA ILE A 80 -9.91 -21.56 10.09
C ILE A 80 -9.59 -22.65 11.12
N GLU A 81 -8.45 -23.33 11.01
CA GLU A 81 -8.01 -24.33 12.00
C GLU A 81 -7.85 -23.72 13.40
N LYS A 82 -7.21 -22.55 13.50
CA LYS A 82 -7.09 -21.82 14.77
C LYS A 82 -8.44 -21.41 15.34
N LEU A 83 -9.37 -20.99 14.48
CA LEU A 83 -10.75 -20.67 14.86
C LEU A 83 -11.48 -21.89 15.40
N LYS A 84 -11.40 -23.04 14.72
CA LYS A 84 -12.00 -24.29 15.18
C LYS A 84 -11.44 -24.71 16.54
N LYS A 85 -10.11 -24.66 16.72
CA LYS A 85 -9.47 -24.94 18.02
C LYS A 85 -9.95 -24.00 19.13
N SER A 86 -10.06 -22.70 18.82
CA SER A 86 -10.55 -21.70 19.78
C SER A 86 -12.02 -21.90 20.12
N ALA A 87 -12.85 -22.28 19.14
CA ALA A 87 -14.26 -22.57 19.35
C ALA A 87 -14.43 -23.83 20.23
N ASN A 88 -13.72 -24.91 19.95
CA ASN A 88 -13.74 -26.12 20.77
C ASN A 88 -13.30 -25.84 22.22
N SER A 89 -12.28 -25.00 22.40
CA SER A 89 -11.85 -24.57 23.73
C SER A 89 -12.90 -23.76 24.50
N ILE A 90 -13.78 -23.01 23.82
CA ILE A 90 -14.89 -22.30 24.48
C ILE A 90 -16.01 -23.26 24.85
N VAL A 91 -16.29 -24.26 24.02
CA VAL A 91 -17.32 -25.27 24.30
C VAL A 91 -16.99 -26.06 25.56
N GLY A 92 -15.72 -26.47 25.73
CA GLY A 92 -15.24 -27.24 26.87
C GLY A 92 -14.95 -26.44 28.15
N LYS A 93 -15.40 -25.18 28.26
CA LYS A 93 -15.35 -24.42 29.52
C LYS A 93 -16.64 -24.64 30.30
N ASP A 94 -16.56 -25.18 31.51
CA ASP A 94 -17.74 -25.46 32.32
C ASP A 94 -18.27 -24.22 33.08
N ASP A 95 -17.46 -23.16 33.20
CA ASP A 95 -17.81 -21.91 33.89
C ASP A 95 -18.79 -21.00 33.11
N MET A 96 -19.19 -21.36 31.89
CA MET A 96 -19.98 -20.50 30.99
C MET A 96 -21.35 -21.11 30.67
N SER A 97 -22.40 -20.28 30.66
CA SER A 97 -23.72 -20.68 30.17
C SER A 97 -23.68 -21.00 28.66
N GLU A 98 -24.49 -21.94 28.20
CA GLU A 98 -24.63 -22.30 26.77
C GLU A 98 -24.92 -21.09 25.87
N ARG A 99 -25.72 -20.13 26.36
CA ARG A 99 -26.05 -18.89 25.65
C ARG A 99 -24.86 -17.95 25.52
N GLU A 100 -23.93 -18.01 26.47
CA GLU A 100 -22.71 -17.21 26.44
C GLU A 100 -21.64 -17.88 25.58
N LYS A 101 -21.56 -19.22 25.61
CA LYS A 101 -20.73 -20.01 24.68
C LYS A 101 -21.09 -19.70 23.23
N SER A 102 -22.37 -19.71 22.87
CA SER A 102 -22.82 -19.41 21.51
C SER A 102 -22.46 -17.99 21.07
N LYS A 103 -22.74 -16.97 21.89
CA LYS A 103 -22.34 -15.58 21.62
C LYS A 103 -20.83 -15.42 21.50
N ALA A 104 -20.04 -16.09 22.34
CA ALA A 104 -18.58 -16.04 22.29
C ALA A 104 -18.04 -16.67 21.00
N ILE A 105 -18.63 -17.77 20.55
CA ILE A 105 -18.32 -18.42 19.28
C ILE A 105 -18.67 -17.48 18.09
N GLU A 106 -19.86 -16.89 18.07
CA GLU A 106 -20.27 -15.93 17.03
C GLU A 106 -19.33 -14.72 16.95
N GLN A 107 -18.89 -14.20 18.12
CA GLN A 107 -17.92 -13.11 18.17
C GLN A 107 -16.54 -13.53 17.64
N LEU A 108 -16.08 -14.75 17.90
CA LEU A 108 -14.83 -15.27 17.35
C LEU A 108 -14.87 -15.32 15.82
N TYR A 109 -15.92 -15.92 15.26
CA TYR A 109 -16.09 -16.03 13.81
C TYR A 109 -16.25 -14.65 13.17
N SER A 110 -17.10 -13.78 13.71
CA SER A 110 -17.34 -12.44 13.14
C SER A 110 -16.11 -11.51 13.18
N LYS A 111 -15.24 -11.62 14.20
CA LYS A 111 -13.99 -10.85 14.27
C LYS A 111 -12.95 -11.31 13.25
N LYS A 112 -12.89 -12.60 12.96
CA LYS A 112 -11.83 -13.21 12.14
C LYS A 112 -12.25 -13.35 10.68
N LEU A 113 -13.48 -13.76 10.38
CA LEU A 113 -13.99 -13.89 9.00
C LEU A 113 -14.48 -12.56 8.38
N LYS A 114 -14.44 -11.44 9.12
CA LYS A 114 -14.85 -10.14 8.57
C LYS A 114 -13.97 -9.74 7.39
N THR A 115 -14.51 -9.83 6.19
CA THR A 115 -13.91 -9.26 4.99
C THR A 115 -13.74 -7.75 5.20
N LYS A 116 -12.50 -7.26 5.20
CA LYS A 116 -12.23 -5.83 5.29
C LYS A 116 -12.85 -5.14 4.09
N ARG A 117 -14.00 -4.50 4.30
CA ARG A 117 -14.64 -3.67 3.28
C ARG A 117 -13.73 -2.48 2.99
N PRO A 118 -13.49 -2.11 1.71
CA PRO A 118 -12.66 -0.95 1.39
C PRO A 118 -13.22 0.28 2.09
N SER A 119 -12.38 1.05 2.77
CA SER A 119 -12.78 2.31 3.40
C SER A 119 -13.22 3.31 2.33
N ALA A 120 -14.19 4.16 2.66
CA ALA A 120 -14.60 5.21 1.75
C ALA A 120 -13.41 6.14 1.43
N LYS A 121 -13.21 6.51 0.15
CA LYS A 121 -12.19 7.51 -0.23
C LYS A 121 -12.63 8.86 0.35
N LEU A 122 -11.76 9.49 1.14
CA LEU A 122 -12.04 10.78 1.76
C LEU A 122 -11.68 11.88 0.76
N VAL A 123 -12.64 12.71 0.36
CA VAL A 123 -12.41 13.85 -0.55
C VAL A 123 -12.67 15.14 0.21
N VAL A 124 -11.72 16.08 0.18
CA VAL A 124 -11.86 17.36 0.87
C VAL A 124 -12.63 18.35 -0.02
N THR A 125 -13.71 18.94 0.48
CA THR A 125 -14.37 20.06 -0.23
C THR A 125 -13.66 21.37 0.06
N SER A 126 -13.19 22.06 -0.99
CA SER A 126 -12.78 23.47 -0.91
C SER A 126 -13.94 24.36 -1.35
N LYS A 127 -14.14 25.49 -0.65
CA LYS A 127 -15.19 26.48 -0.96
C LYS A 127 -14.83 27.38 -2.17
N GLY A 128 -13.81 27.02 -2.95
CA GLY A 128 -13.37 27.76 -4.13
C GLY A 128 -12.97 26.76 -5.19
N GLY A 129 -13.70 26.76 -6.31
CA GLY A 129 -13.74 25.71 -7.33
C GLY A 129 -12.46 25.46 -8.14
N LYS A 130 -11.30 25.42 -7.50
CA LYS A 130 -10.03 25.03 -8.13
C LYS A 130 -9.28 24.06 -7.22
N GLN A 131 -9.67 22.78 -7.30
CA GLN A 131 -8.83 21.58 -7.26
C GLN A 131 -9.74 20.34 -7.10
N GLY A 132 -9.96 19.63 -8.22
CA GLY A 132 -10.16 18.18 -8.21
C GLY A 132 -11.48 17.58 -7.74
N VAL A 133 -12.55 18.35 -7.49
CA VAL A 133 -13.86 17.77 -7.17
C VAL A 133 -14.71 17.71 -8.43
N ALA A 134 -14.48 16.66 -9.24
CA ALA A 134 -15.56 16.11 -10.06
C ALA A 134 -16.75 15.92 -9.12
N LYS A 135 -17.91 16.51 -9.47
CA LYS A 135 -19.18 16.43 -8.74
C LYS A 135 -19.34 15.05 -8.09
N ALA A 136 -18.89 14.92 -6.85
CA ALA A 136 -19.15 13.74 -6.05
C ALA A 136 -20.61 13.88 -5.67
N LYS A 137 -21.48 13.32 -6.51
CA LYS A 137 -22.93 13.26 -6.32
C LYS A 137 -23.18 12.84 -4.87
N SER A 138 -23.48 13.83 -4.04
CA SER A 138 -23.97 13.61 -2.69
C SER A 138 -25.34 12.97 -2.85
N GLY A 139 -25.43 11.68 -2.55
CA GLY A 139 -26.71 11.01 -2.29
C GLY A 139 -27.70 10.98 -3.45
N GLY A 140 -27.48 10.09 -4.42
CA GLY A 140 -28.57 9.50 -5.20
C GLY A 140 -28.57 8.01 -4.93
N LYS A 141 -29.64 7.48 -4.32
CA LYS A 141 -29.93 6.05 -4.29
C LYS A 141 -30.03 5.58 -5.74
N GLY A 142 -29.01 4.90 -6.24
CA GLY A 142 -28.99 4.42 -7.60
C GLY A 142 -27.58 4.00 -7.98
N ALA A 143 -27.44 2.71 -8.26
CA ALA A 143 -26.28 2.01 -8.81
C ALA A 143 -25.04 2.86 -9.18
N GLY A 144 -23.92 2.64 -8.48
CA GLY A 144 -22.59 2.98 -9.00
C GLY A 144 -21.85 4.17 -8.36
N SER A 145 -22.41 4.85 -7.36
CA SER A 145 -21.65 5.87 -6.62
C SER A 145 -20.62 5.21 -5.70
N GLY A 146 -19.35 5.20 -6.12
CA GLY A 146 -18.23 4.73 -5.31
C GLY A 146 -18.26 5.38 -3.92
N ARG A 147 -17.91 4.61 -2.88
CA ARG A 147 -17.93 5.04 -1.48
C ARG A 147 -16.95 6.20 -1.27
N VAL A 148 -17.37 7.41 -1.60
CA VAL A 148 -16.62 8.65 -1.41
C VAL A 148 -17.25 9.36 -0.22
N LYS A 149 -16.47 9.57 0.84
CA LYS A 149 -16.89 10.37 1.99
C LYS A 149 -16.30 11.76 1.83
N THR A 150 -17.15 12.71 1.48
CA THR A 150 -16.78 14.11 1.44
C THR A 150 -16.50 14.61 2.87
N VAL A 151 -15.39 15.29 3.08
CA VAL A 151 -14.97 15.87 4.37
C VAL A 151 -14.74 17.37 4.19
N ASP A 152 -15.44 18.19 4.95
CA ASP A 152 -15.21 19.63 4.99
C ASP A 152 -14.30 20.02 6.18
N LYS A 153 -13.88 21.30 6.23
CA LYS A 153 -13.01 21.81 7.30
C LYS A 153 -13.67 21.73 8.68
N ARG A 154 -15.00 21.87 8.79
CA ARG A 154 -15.73 21.77 10.06
C ARG A 154 -15.76 20.31 10.55
N MET A 155 -16.14 19.35 9.71
CA MET A 155 -16.11 17.93 10.04
C MET A 155 -14.70 17.43 10.41
N LEU A 156 -13.64 18.01 9.84
CA LEU A 156 -12.27 17.73 10.25
C LEU A 156 -11.97 18.22 11.68
N LYS A 157 -12.42 19.44 12.02
CA LYS A 157 -12.29 19.99 13.38
C LYS A 157 -13.07 19.15 14.39
N ASP A 158 -14.31 18.79 14.07
CA ASP A 158 -15.19 18.02 14.98
C ASP A 158 -14.62 16.62 15.26
N LYS A 159 -14.21 15.89 14.21
CA LYS A 159 -13.55 14.58 14.38
C LYS A 159 -12.24 14.66 15.15
N ARG A 160 -11.49 15.76 15.00
CA ARG A 160 -10.25 15.99 15.77
C ARG A 160 -10.59 16.24 17.25
N GLY A 161 -11.65 16.98 17.52
CA GLY A 161 -12.21 17.18 18.86
C GLY A 161 -12.64 15.88 19.51
N GLU A 162 -13.46 15.09 18.80
CA GLU A 162 -13.95 13.77 19.23
C GLU A 162 -12.80 12.82 19.56
N LYS A 163 -11.78 12.73 18.69
CA LYS A 163 -10.58 11.92 18.95
C LYS A 163 -9.80 12.39 20.18
N ARG A 164 -9.66 13.69 20.37
CA ARG A 164 -9.00 14.26 21.56
C ARG A 164 -9.79 13.92 22.83
N ALA A 165 -11.11 14.09 22.82
CA ALA A 165 -11.99 13.74 23.93
C ALA A 165 -11.91 12.23 24.26
N ALA A 166 -12.03 11.36 23.25
CA ALA A 166 -11.92 9.91 23.40
C ALA A 166 -10.54 9.47 23.93
N SER A 167 -9.47 10.14 23.53
CA SER A 167 -8.12 9.86 24.04
C SER A 167 -7.92 10.30 25.49
N LYS A 168 -8.58 11.39 25.92
CA LYS A 168 -8.57 11.86 27.31
C LYS A 168 -9.43 10.96 28.22
N GLY A 169 -10.61 10.54 27.76
CA GLY A 169 -11.48 9.63 28.51
C GLY A 169 -10.85 8.27 28.83
N LYS A 170 -9.94 7.78 27.98
CA LYS A 170 -9.17 6.54 28.24
C LYS A 170 -8.02 6.69 29.24
N LYS A 171 -7.56 7.92 29.49
CA LYS A 171 -6.45 8.20 30.42
C LYS A 171 -6.91 8.61 31.83
N GLY A 172 -8.18 8.98 32.00
CA GLY A 172 -8.71 9.48 33.28
C GLY A 172 -9.41 8.44 34.18
N GLY A 173 -9.51 7.17 33.77
CA GLY A 173 -10.25 6.13 34.52
C GLY A 173 -9.44 5.27 35.50
N LYS A 174 -8.17 5.62 35.77
CA LYS A 174 -7.35 4.96 36.81
C LYS A 174 -6.64 6.03 37.62
N GLY A 175 -7.27 6.47 38.70
CA GLY A 175 -6.65 7.39 39.65
C GLY A 175 -7.66 8.34 40.30
N GLY A 176 -8.44 7.82 41.24
CA GLY A 176 -9.31 8.60 42.12
C GLY A 176 -9.99 7.64 43.09
N LYS A 177 -9.47 7.64 44.33
CA LYS A 177 -9.90 6.92 45.56
C LYS A 177 -11.11 6.01 45.46
#